data_AF-A0A1I4ZZX8-F1
#
_entry.id   AF-A0A1I4ZZX8-F1
#
_cell.length_a   1.000
_cell.length_b   1.000
_cell.length_c   1.000
_cell.angle_alpha   90.00
_cell.angle_beta   90.00
_cell.angle_gamma   90.00
#
_symmetry.space_group_name_H-M   'P 1'
#
loop_
_entity.id
_entity.type
_entity.pdbx_description
1 polymer ?
#
loop_
_entity_poly.entity_id
_entity_poly.type
_entity_poly.pdbx_seq_one_letter_code
_entity_poly.pdbx_strand_id
1 'polypeptide(L)' 'MSTSYEDIEYSLSDHSADEKILKDFLERGLVEPNHAFRSVNSGDTMLDNAIKYNKKEMIGILLEYGAVRGKEINNHR' A
#
# COMPACT_ATOMS: atom_id res chain seq x y z
N MET A 1 25.54 -7.39 -2.93
CA MET A 1 24.95 -6.43 -1.98
C MET A 1 23.55 -6.10 -2.49
N SER A 2 22.50 -6.47 -1.77
CA SER A 2 21.13 -6.01 -2.06
C SER A 2 20.61 -5.38 -0.79
N THR A 3 20.68 -4.06 -0.71
CA THR A 3 20.26 -3.26 0.44
C THR A 3 19.14 -2.34 0.02
N SER A 4 17.93 -2.87 -0.06
CA SER A 4 16.71 -2.10 0.17
C SER A 4 15.66 -3.06 0.70
N TYR A 5 15.41 -3.01 2.00
CA TYR A 5 14.20 -3.57 2.58
C TYR A 5 13.05 -2.71 2.06
N GLU A 6 12.60 -2.97 0.84
CA GLU A 6 11.33 -2.45 0.38
C GLU A 6 10.27 -2.96 1.36
N ASP A 7 9.49 -2.05 1.92
CA ASP A 7 8.36 -2.40 2.79
C ASP A 7 7.52 -3.47 2.05
N ILE A 8 7.11 -4.56 2.73
CA ILE A 8 6.35 -5.63 2.08
C ILE A 8 5.08 -5.05 1.43
N GLU A 9 4.49 -4.05 2.09
CA GLU A 9 3.39 -3.23 1.61
C GLU A 9 3.69 -2.53 0.27
N TYR A 10 4.93 -2.10 0.05
CA TYR A 10 5.33 -1.55 -1.24
C TYR A 10 5.27 -2.62 -2.33
N SER A 11 5.84 -3.81 -2.09
CA SER A 11 5.76 -4.93 -3.05
C SER A 11 4.31 -5.37 -3.32
N LEU A 12 3.45 -5.35 -2.30
CA LEU A 12 2.03 -5.66 -2.41
C LEU A 12 1.21 -4.57 -3.12
N SER A 13 1.80 -3.42 -3.42
CA SER A 13 1.14 -2.30 -4.11
C SER A 13 1.86 -1.80 -5.36
N ASP A 14 2.94 -2.46 -5.77
CA ASP A 14 3.64 -2.16 -7.01
C ASP A 14 2.73 -2.36 -8.25
N HIS A 15 3.12 -1.80 -9.40
CA HIS A 15 2.38 -1.92 -10.64
C HIS A 15 2.11 -3.38 -11.08
N SER A 16 2.96 -4.31 -10.66
CA SER A 16 2.85 -5.76 -10.93
C SER A 16 2.08 -6.55 -9.86
N ALA A 17 1.64 -5.90 -8.77
CA ALA A 17 0.97 -6.56 -7.66
C ALA A 17 -0.39 -7.17 -8.06
N ASP A 18 -0.70 -8.29 -7.39
CA ASP A 18 -1.94 -9.05 -7.52
C ASP A 18 -2.87 -8.73 -6.35
N GLU A 19 -4.11 -8.35 -6.68
CA GLU A 19 -5.10 -7.91 -5.69
C GLU A 19 -5.51 -9.01 -4.70
N LYS A 20 -5.44 -10.29 -5.10
CA LYS A 20 -5.81 -11.42 -4.24
C LYS A 20 -4.74 -11.68 -3.19
N ILE A 21 -3.46 -11.51 -3.55
CA ILE A 21 -2.36 -11.62 -2.60
C ILE A 21 -2.44 -10.48 -1.59
N LEU A 22 -2.65 -9.24 -2.05
CA LEU A 22 -2.88 -8.10 -1.15
C LEU A 22 -4.03 -8.38 -0.16
N LYS A 23 -5.16 -8.89 -0.67
CA LYS A 23 -6.32 -9.21 0.15
C LYS A 23 -6.02 -10.27 1.22
N ASP A 24 -5.35 -11.37 0.86
CA ASP A 24 -4.98 -12.43 1.82
C ASP A 24 -4.07 -11.90 2.94
N PHE A 25 -3.14 -10.99 2.62
CA PHE A 25 -2.27 -10.37 3.62
C PHE A 25 -3.04 -9.45 4.59
N LEU A 26 -3.98 -8.66 4.07
CA LEU A 26 -4.86 -7.80 4.89
C LEU A 26 -5.81 -8.63 5.76
N GLU A 27 -6.45 -9.66 5.21
CA GLU A 27 -7.36 -10.56 5.93
C GLU A 27 -6.68 -11.26 7.11
N ARG A 28 -5.39 -11.60 6.94
CA ARG A 28 -4.59 -12.25 7.98
C ARG A 28 -3.93 -11.27 8.95
N GLY A 29 -4.08 -9.97 8.75
CA GLY A 29 -3.42 -8.94 9.56
C GLY A 29 -1.89 -8.99 9.48
N LEU A 30 -1.33 -9.41 8.33
CA LEU A 30 0.12 -9.50 8.12
C LEU A 30 0.74 -8.16 7.74
N VAL A 31 -0.08 -7.19 7.33
CA VAL A 31 0.32 -5.83 6.95
C VAL A 31 -0.71 -4.82 7.42
N GLU A 32 -0.24 -3.60 7.66
CA GLU A 32 -1.10 -2.47 8.03
C GLU A 32 -1.52 -1.70 6.76
N PRO A 33 -2.83 -1.49 6.52
CA PRO A 33 -3.31 -0.81 5.30
C PRO A 33 -2.82 0.65 5.18
N ASN A 34 -2.49 1.27 6.32
CA ASN A 34 -2.01 2.65 6.44
C ASN A 34 -0.51 2.74 6.72
N HIS A 35 0.26 1.68 6.47
CA HIS A 35 1.72 1.74 6.57
C HIS A 35 2.27 2.80 5.62
N ALA A 36 2.99 3.77 6.18
CA ALA A 36 3.65 4.81 5.41
C ALA A 36 5.01 4.30 4.91
N PHE A 37 5.25 4.36 3.61
CA PHE A 37 6.51 3.87 3.04
C PHE A 37 7.70 4.70 3.51
N ARG A 38 8.82 4.03 3.77
CA ARG A 38 10.05 4.68 4.24
C ARG A 38 10.91 5.25 3.12
N SER A 39 10.68 4.85 1.87
CA SER A 39 11.49 5.26 0.72
C SER A 39 10.90 6.48 0.02
N VAL A 40 11.76 7.39 -0.44
CA VAL A 40 11.36 8.53 -1.26
C VAL A 40 11.05 8.06 -2.69
N ASN A 41 9.91 8.48 -3.24
CA ASN A 41 9.37 8.21 -4.60
C ASN A 41 8.44 6.98 -4.80
N SER A 42 8.08 6.27 -3.73
CA SER A 42 7.27 5.04 -3.77
C SER A 42 5.76 5.26 -3.58
N GLY A 43 5.29 6.52 -3.59
CA GLY A 43 3.99 6.86 -3.00
C GLY A 43 4.09 6.93 -1.48
N ASP A 44 3.09 7.49 -0.81
CA ASP A 44 3.14 7.57 0.65
C ASP A 44 2.54 6.31 1.31
N THR A 45 1.67 5.59 0.60
CA THR A 45 0.92 4.40 1.07
C THR A 45 0.57 3.45 -0.08
N MET A 46 0.09 2.24 0.24
CA MET A 46 -0.46 1.30 -0.75
C MET A 46 -1.61 1.90 -1.57
N LEU A 47 -2.45 2.74 -0.94
CA LEU A 47 -3.57 3.39 -1.64
C LEU A 47 -3.08 4.41 -2.67
N ASP A 48 -2.03 5.17 -2.35
CA ASP A 48 -1.45 6.12 -3.32
C ASP A 48 -0.89 5.39 -4.55
N ASN A 49 -0.24 4.23 -4.37
CA ASN A 49 0.22 3.41 -5.49
C ASN A 49 -0.93 2.81 -6.31
N ALA A 50 -1.96 2.26 -5.67
CA ALA A 50 -3.12 1.71 -6.36
C ALA A 50 -3.81 2.76 -7.23
N ILE A 51 -3.92 4.01 -6.74
CA ILE A 51 -4.42 5.16 -7.51
C ILE A 51 -3.48 5.51 -8.67
N LYS A 52 -2.17 5.65 -8.40
CA LYS A 52 -1.14 5.96 -9.41
C LYS A 52 -1.16 4.99 -10.59
N TYR A 53 -1.35 3.69 -10.33
CA TYR A 53 -1.38 2.64 -11.33
C TYR A 53 -2.79 2.29 -11.84
N ASN A 54 -3.82 3.02 -11.42
CA ASN A 54 -5.23 2.81 -11.80
C ASN A 54 -5.73 1.36 -11.55
N LYS A 55 -5.33 0.76 -10.43
CA LYS A 55 -5.69 -0.59 -10.00
C LYS A 55 -7.02 -0.59 -9.25
N LYS A 56 -8.15 -0.55 -9.98
CA LYS A 56 -9.50 -0.35 -9.42
C LYS A 56 -9.87 -1.35 -8.33
N GLU A 57 -9.55 -2.63 -8.52
CA GLU A 57 -9.84 -3.70 -7.58
C GLU A 57 -9.05 -3.52 -6.28
N MET A 58 -7.76 -3.22 -6.39
CA MET A 58 -6.90 -2.93 -5.22
C MET A 58 -7.36 -1.68 -4.47
N ILE A 59 -7.80 -0.63 -5.17
CA ILE A 59 -8.39 0.56 -4.56
C ILE A 59 -9.60 0.17 -3.71
N GLY A 60 -10.51 -0.66 -4.25
CA GLY A 60 -11.69 -1.13 -3.53
C GLY A 60 -11.34 -1.90 -2.26
N ILE A 61 -10.41 -2.86 -2.36
CA ILE A 61 -9.93 -3.65 -1.23
C ILE A 61 -9.30 -2.74 -0.16
N LEU A 62 -8.37 -1.86 -0.55
CA LEU A 62 -7.69 -0.99 0.42
C LEU A 62 -8.67 -0.09 1.17
N LEU A 63 -9.68 0.47 0.49
CA LEU A 63 -10.71 1.29 1.12
C LEU A 63 -11.63 0.48 2.06
N GLU A 64 -11.96 -0.77 1.71
CA GLU A 64 -12.71 -1.69 2.60
C GLU A 64 -11.97 -1.91 3.93
N TYR A 65 -10.63 -1.95 3.89
CA TYR A 65 -9.77 -2.10 5.06
C TYR A 65 -9.37 -0.77 5.72
N GLY A 66 -10.02 0.34 5.35
CA GLY A 66 -9.79 1.64 5.99
C GLY A 66 -8.47 2.31 5.61
N ALA A 67 -7.90 1.96 4.45
CA ALA A 67 -6.75 2.68 3.92
C ALA A 67 -7.11 4.13 3.58
N VAL A 68 -6.22 5.05 3.94
CA VAL A 68 -6.27 6.47 3.57
C VAL A 68 -5.01 6.84 2.79
N ARG A 69 -5.06 7.96 2.08
CA ARG A 69 -3.88 8.45 1.36
C ARG A 69 -2.86 9.00 2.35
N GLY A 70 -1.56 8.89 2.05
CA GLY A 70 -0.54 9.31 3.02
C GLY A 70 -0.57 10.81 3.33
N LYS A 71 -1.03 11.65 2.39
CA LYS A 71 -1.32 13.07 2.65
C LYS A 71 -2.34 13.28 3.79
N GLU A 72 -3.24 12.33 4.03
CA GLU A 72 -4.26 12.39 5.08
C GLU A 72 -3.69 11.90 6.43
N ILE A 73 -2.75 10.96 6.40
CA ILE A 73 -2.01 10.51 7.60
C ILE A 73 -1.15 11.65 8.16
N ASN A 74 -0.45 12.38 7.29
CA ASN A 74 0.47 13.44 7.70
C ASN A 74 -0.22 14.73 8.17
N ASN A 75 -1.52 14.92 7.87
CA ASN A 75 -2.30 16.08 8.32
C ASN A 75 -2.83 15.95 9.77
N HIS A 76 -2.52 14.86 10.46
CA HIS A 76 -2.96 14.58 11.84
C HIS A 76 -1.80 14.35 12.81
N ARG A 77 -0.58 14.76 12.44
CA ARG A 77 0.61 14.72 13.30
C ARG A 77 0.95 16.08 13.89
#